data_AF-A0A398AXU0-F1
#
_entry.id   AF-A0A398AXU0-F1
#
_cell.length_a   1.000
_cell.length_b   1.000
_cell.length_c   1.000
_cell.angle_alpha   90.00
_cell.angle_beta   90.00
_cell.angle_gamma   90.00
#
_symmetry.space_group_name_H-M   'P 1'
#
loop_
_entity.id
_entity.type
_entity.pdbx_description
1 polymer ?
#
loop_
_entity_poly.entity_id
_entity_poly.type
_entity_poly.pdbx_seq_one_letter_code
_entity_poly.pdbx_strand_id
1 'polypeptide(L)'
;MVNWRQIQEKGKKRFVLLSGLVLSMPLALDYYIIKFLISSFRIDFAFIELLTVWIICLLSGLTFALYGWSRMEKDWLNNNSLFK
;
A
#
# COMPACT_ATOMS: atom_id res chain seq x y z
N MET A 1 32.45 -4.20 6.77
CA MET A 1 31.82 -3.96 5.46
C MET A 1 30.31 -4.03 5.66
N VAL A 2 29.61 -2.93 5.42
CA VAL A 2 28.15 -2.90 5.58
C VAL A 2 27.55 -3.76 4.47
N ASN A 3 26.76 -4.77 4.83
CA ASN A 3 26.20 -5.71 3.87
C ASN A 3 25.04 -5.03 3.13
N TRP A 4 25.29 -4.56 1.90
CA TRP A 4 24.33 -3.82 1.07
C TRP A 4 22.98 -4.54 0.95
N ARG A 5 22.99 -5.87 0.94
CA ARG A 5 21.80 -6.71 0.90
C ARG A 5 20.88 -6.52 2.11
N GLN A 6 21.46 -6.39 3.31
CA GLN A 6 20.70 -6.14 4.53
C GLN A 6 20.09 -4.73 4.56
N ILE A 7 20.75 -3.74 3.97
CA ILE A 7 20.18 -2.39 3.84
C ILE A 7 18.97 -2.43 2.90
N GLN A 8 19.08 -3.11 1.75
CA GLN A 8 17.97 -3.27 0.81
C GLN A 8 16.76 -3.96 1.44
N GLU A 9 16.96 -5.05 2.18
CA GLU A 9 15.85 -5.75 2.85
C GLU A 9 15.17 -4.89 3.93
N LYS A 10 15.95 -4.15 4.72
CA LYS A 10 15.40 -3.19 5.70
C LYS A 10 14.65 -2.05 5.01
N GLY A 11 15.18 -1.54 3.90
CA GLY A 11 14.55 -0.50 3.08
C GLY A 11 13.23 -0.97 2.48
N LYS A 12 13.19 -2.19 1.93
CA LYS A 12 11.99 -2.84 1.38
C LYS A 12 10.88 -2.94 2.43
N LYS A 13 11.20 -3.46 3.61
CA LYS A 13 10.21 -3.58 4.70
C LYS A 13 9.65 -2.22 5.11
N ARG A 14 10.53 -1.22 5.26
CA ARG A 14 10.11 0.13 5.64
C ARG A 14 9.24 0.78 4.57
N PHE A 15 9.64 0.67 3.31
CA PHE A 15 8.85 1.18 2.19
C PHE A 15 7.48 0.53 2.15
N VAL A 16 7.42 -0.80 2.18
CA VAL A 16 6.16 -1.55 2.07
C VAL A 16 5.19 -1.20 3.20
N LEU A 17 5.69 -1.09 4.44
CA LEU A 17 4.88 -0.68 5.59
C LEU A 17 4.36 0.76 5.43
N LEU A 18 5.24 1.71 5.09
CA LEU A 18 4.85 3.11 4.94
C LEU A 18 3.87 3.31 3.79
N SER A 19 4.17 2.77 2.61
CA SER A 19 3.30 2.92 1.44
C SER A 19 1.98 2.19 1.64
N GLY A 20 1.97 1.01 2.25
CA GLY A 20 0.72 0.29 2.55
C GLY A 20 -0.18 1.07 3.49
N LEU A 21 0.37 1.66 4.55
CA LEU A 21 -0.38 2.43 5.54
C LEU A 21 -0.87 3.77 4.94
N VAL A 22 0.00 4.47 4.21
CA VAL A 22 -0.33 5.74 3.54
C VAL A 22 -1.38 5.54 2.44
N LEU A 23 -1.34 4.44 1.68
CA LEU A 23 -2.37 4.12 0.68
C LEU A 23 -3.68 3.68 1.33
N SER A 24 -3.63 3.04 2.50
CA SER A 24 -4.84 2.55 3.16
C SER A 24 -5.76 3.67 3.68
N MET A 25 -5.19 4.82 4.07
CA MET A 25 -5.98 5.96 4.55
C MET A 25 -6.92 6.56 3.47
N PRO A 26 -6.42 6.98 2.29
CA PRO A 26 -7.26 7.57 1.25
C PRO A 26 -8.26 6.57 0.69
N LEU A 27 -7.89 5.29 0.49
CA LEU A 27 -8.83 4.27 0.01
C LEU A 27 -9.98 4.02 1.01
N ALA A 28 -9.70 4.03 2.32
CA ALA A 28 -10.74 3.92 3.33
C ALA A 28 -11.65 5.16 3.33
N LEU A 29 -11.07 6.35 3.13
CA LEU A 29 -11.81 7.60 3.04
C LEU A 29 -12.73 7.64 1.80
N ASP A 30 -12.23 7.20 0.64
CA ASP A 30 -13.00 7.08 -0.60
C ASP A 30 -14.21 6.15 -0.42
N TYR A 31 -14.04 5.03 0.27
CA TYR A 31 -15.14 4.12 0.58
C TYR A 31 -16.26 4.82 1.36
N TYR A 32 -15.92 5.59 2.40
CA TYR A 32 -16.91 6.31 3.20
C TYR A 32 -17.57 7.46 2.44
N ILE A 33 -16.83 8.16 1.56
CA ILE A 33 -17.43 9.16 0.65
C ILE A 33 -18.46 8.49 -0.25
N ILE A 34 -18.11 7.39 -0.92
CA ILE A 34 -19.01 6.68 -1.82
C ILE A 34 -20.24 6.17 -1.06
N LYS A 35 -20.04 5.58 0.12
CA LYS A 35 -21.13 5.11 0.98
C LYS A 35 -22.08 6.24 1.35
N PHE A 36 -21.53 7.39 1.73
CA PHE A 36 -22.31 8.58 2.08
C PHE A 36 -23.17 9.09 0.92
N LEU A 37 -22.61 9.11 -0.30
CA LEU A 37 -23.33 9.45 -1.52
C LEU A 37 -24.46 8.46 -1.83
N ILE A 38 -24.20 7.15 -1.73
CA ILE A 38 -25.18 6.10 -2.05
C ILE A 38 -26.31 6.05 -1.02
N SER A 39 -25.99 6.22 0.26
CA SER A 39 -26.95 6.11 1.36
C SER A 39 -27.81 7.38 1.54
N SER A 40 -27.85 8.27 0.54
CA SER A 40 -28.64 9.51 0.58
C SER A 40 -28.39 10.32 1.86
N PHE A 41 -27.12 10.52 2.22
CA PHE A 41 -26.69 11.28 3.40
C PHE A 41 -27.07 10.65 4.76
N ARG A 42 -27.56 9.40 4.79
CA ARG A 42 -27.71 8.64 6.04
C ARG A 42 -26.42 7.86 6.31
N ILE A 43 -25.85 8.04 7.50
CA ILE A 43 -24.65 7.31 7.89
C ILE A 43 -25.01 6.30 8.97
N ASP A 44 -25.23 5.06 8.57
CA ASP A 44 -25.23 3.94 9.50
C ASP A 44 -23.79 3.46 9.69
N PHE A 45 -23.23 3.75 10.86
CA PHE A 45 -21.90 3.30 11.26
C PHE A 45 -21.98 1.88 11.83
N ALA A 46 -21.77 0.87 10.97
CA ALA A 46 -21.55 -0.50 11.41
C ALA A 46 -20.07 -0.71 11.70
N PHE A 47 -19.73 -1.00 12.97
CA PHE A 47 -18.35 -1.26 13.38
C PHE A 47 -17.69 -2.43 12.61
N ILE A 48 -18.49 -3.46 12.29
CA ILE A 48 -18.06 -4.63 11.51
C ILE A 48 -17.64 -4.22 10.09
N GLU A 49 -18.38 -3.29 9.48
CA GLU A 49 -18.10 -2.79 8.14
C GLU A 49 -16.81 -1.96 8.11
N LEU A 50 -16.61 -1.10 9.12
CA LEU A 50 -15.38 -0.33 9.29
C LEU A 50 -14.16 -1.24 9.37
N LEU A 51 -14.23 -2.31 10.19
CA LEU A 51 -13.16 -3.30 10.29
C LEU A 51 -12.92 -4.01 8.95
N THR A 52 -13.98 -4.40 8.26
CA THR A 52 -13.90 -5.15 7.00
C THR A 52 -13.24 -4.31 5.91
N VAL A 53 -13.68 -3.06 5.74
CA VAL A 53 -13.13 -2.11 4.78
C VAL A 53 -11.66 -1.84 5.10
N TRP A 54 -11.33 -1.64 6.37
CA TRP A 54 -9.97 -1.37 6.76
C TRP A 54 -9.02 -2.55 6.47
N ILE A 55 -9.46 -3.79 6.71
CA ILE A 55 -8.69 -5.00 6.37
C ILE A 55 -8.46 -5.11 4.86
N ILE A 56 -9.50 -4.92 4.05
CA ILE A 56 -9.39 -4.95 2.57
C ILE A 56 -8.43 -3.85 2.09
N CYS A 57 -8.54 -2.66 2.69
CA CYS A 57 -7.73 -1.51 2.36
C CYS A 57 -6.24 -1.74 2.68
N LEU A 58 -5.95 -2.31 3.85
CA LEU A 58 -4.59 -2.68 4.23
C LEU A 58 -4.01 -3.77 3.31
N LEU A 59 -4.80 -4.80 2.97
CA LEU A 59 -4.38 -5.86 2.06
C LEU A 59 -4.06 -5.31 0.66
N SER A 60 -4.92 -4.46 0.13
CA SER A 60 -4.71 -3.82 -1.18
C SER A 60 -3.50 -2.86 -1.17
N GLY A 61 -3.33 -2.06 -0.12
CA GLY A 61 -2.15 -1.19 0.04
C GLY A 61 -0.84 -1.99 0.12
N LEU A 62 -0.85 -3.11 0.83
CA LEU A 62 0.32 -4.00 0.94
C LEU A 62 0.67 -4.67 -0.40
N THR A 63 -0.31 -5.19 -1.14
CA THR A 63 -0.04 -5.81 -2.45
C THR A 63 0.47 -4.78 -3.45
N PHE A 64 -0.08 -3.57 -3.45
CA PHE A 64 0.38 -2.49 -4.31
C PHE A 64 1.81 -2.04 -3.98
N ALA A 65 2.12 -1.94 -2.69
CA ALA A 65 3.45 -1.62 -2.19
C ALA A 65 4.51 -2.66 -2.60
N LEU A 66 4.18 -3.95 -2.45
CA LEU A 66 5.05 -5.05 -2.88
C LEU A 66 5.25 -5.05 -4.39
N TYR A 67 4.19 -4.80 -5.15
CA TYR A 67 4.25 -4.69 -6.61
C TYR A 67 5.14 -3.52 -7.04
N GLY A 68 4.95 -2.33 -6.44
CA GLY A 68 5.76 -1.14 -6.71
C GLY A 68 7.24 -1.37 -6.43
N TRP A 69 7.57 -1.98 -5.29
CA TRP A 69 8.96 -2.35 -4.98
C TRP A 69 9.52 -3.35 -5.99
N SER A 70 8.78 -4.40 -6.33
CA SER A 70 9.22 -5.41 -7.30
C SER A 70 9.50 -4.79 -8.68
N ARG A 71 8.70 -3.81 -9.10
CA ARG A 71 8.91 -3.07 -10.34
C ARG A 71 10.17 -2.21 -10.27
N MET A 72 10.36 -1.44 -9.20
CA MET A 72 11.57 -0.63 -9.00
C MET A 72 12.83 -1.49 -8.98
N GLU A 73 12.78 -2.67 -8.35
CA GLU A 73 13.89 -3.63 -8.30
C GLU A 73 14.24 -4.17 -9.70
N LYS A 74 13.22 -4.50 -10.51
CA LYS A 74 13.41 -4.90 -11.92
C LYS A 74 13.97 -3.78 -12.78
N ASP A 75 13.46 -2.55 -12.63
CA ASP A 75 13.94 -1.39 -13.39
C ASP A 75 15.39 -1.05 -13.03
N TRP A 76 15.75 -1.14 -11.75
CA TRP A 76 17.14 -0.95 -11.30
C TRP A 76 18.10 -1.99 -11.88
N LEU A 77 17.70 -3.28 -11.89
CA LEU A 77 18.48 -4.35 -12.50
C LEU A 77 18.66 -4.12 -14.01
N ASN A 78 17.60 -3.71 -14.71
CA ASN A 78 17.63 -3.48 -16.15
C ASN A 78 18.54 -2.29 -16.54
N ASN A 79 18.46 -1.17 -15.82
CA ASN A 79 19.32 0.00 -16.07
C ASN A 79 20.79 -0.25 -15.71
N ASN A 80 21.07 -1.04 -14.67
CA ASN A 80 22.46 -1.41 -14.35
C ASN A 80 23.03 -2.49 -15.29
N SER A 81 22.19 -3.28 -15.97
CA SER A 81 22.66 -4.17 -17.04
C SER A 81 22.95 -3.44 -18.36
N LEU A 82 22.32 -2.29 -18.60
CA LEU A 82 22.58 -1.43 -19.76
C LEU A 82 23.90 -0.64 -19.66
N PHE A 83 24.49 -0.55 -18.46
CA PHE A 83 25.79 0.07 -18.22
C PHE A 83 26.97 -0.93 -18.23
N LYS A 84 26.77 -2.12 -18.81
CA LYS A 84 27.82 -3.12 -19.00
C LYS A 84 28.22 -3.28 -20.46
#